data_AF-A0A6P0TUS5-F1
#
_entry.id   AF-A0A6P0TUS5-F1
#
_cell.length_a   1.000
_cell.length_b   1.000
_cell.length_c   1.000
_cell.angle_alpha   90.00
_cell.angle_beta   90.00
_cell.angle_gamma   90.00
#
_symmetry.space_group_name_H-M   'P 1'
#
loop_
_entity.id
_entity.type
_entity.pdbx_description
1 polymer ?
#
loop_
_entity_poly.entity_id
_entity_poly.type
_entity_poly.pdbx_seq_one_letter_code
_entity_poly.pdbx_strand_id
1 'polypeptide(L)'
;LIILVPIIFLTTQMVRYDIWIEQVANNENLSLDGAELLANSFLNQRVGDDGIYGFYLYTAQFPILPDKKVQMNNLDRLEKSVNSKFVSLIGVPPGVISWVMSLCFWVIRIFYFVVAVVTTVAHFREGLRIVKC
;
A
#
# COMPACT_ATOMS: atom_id res chain seq x y z
N LEU A 1 8.24 -20.92 12.14
CA LEU A 1 7.06 -20.69 11.26
C LEU A 1 6.43 -19.31 11.47
N ILE A 2 6.14 -18.90 12.71
CA ILE A 2 5.54 -17.57 13.05
C ILE A 2 6.36 -16.39 12.50
N ILE A 3 7.69 -16.47 12.51
CA ILE A 3 8.59 -15.42 11.96
C ILE A 3 8.60 -15.42 10.42
N LEU A 4 8.26 -16.55 9.78
CA LEU A 4 8.28 -16.67 8.31
C LEU A 4 7.09 -15.97 7.65
N VAL A 5 5.93 -15.96 8.32
CA VAL A 5 4.69 -15.33 7.84
C VAL A 5 4.87 -13.82 7.54
N PRO A 6 5.37 -12.98 8.47
CA PRO A 6 5.57 -11.56 8.16
C PRO A 6 6.60 -11.33 7.06
N ILE A 7 7.60 -12.22 6.92
CA ILE A 7 8.61 -12.13 5.85
C ILE A 7 7.98 -12.40 4.48
N ILE A 8 7.10 -13.41 4.36
CA ILE A 8 6.37 -13.71 3.12
C ILE A 8 5.39 -12.58 2.76
N PHE A 9 4.82 -11.90 3.75
CA PHE A 9 3.98 -10.73 3.49
C PHE A 9 4.79 -9.51 3.02
N LEU A 10 6.03 -9.35 3.49
CA LEU A 10 6.95 -8.30 3.05
C LEU A 10 7.41 -8.49 1.60
N THR A 11 7.68 -9.74 1.16
CA THR A 11 8.08 -10.00 -0.23
C THR A 11 7.02 -9.58 -1.24
N THR A 12 5.73 -9.68 -0.88
CA THR A 12 4.63 -9.20 -1.73
C THR A 12 4.70 -7.69 -1.95
N GLN A 13 5.15 -6.91 -0.95
CA GLN A 13 5.29 -5.46 -1.11
C GLN A 13 6.48 -5.09 -2.01
N MET A 14 7.59 -5.85 -1.93
CA MET A 14 8.73 -5.67 -2.83
C MET A 14 8.33 -5.89 -4.29
N VAL A 15 7.66 -7.01 -4.58
CA VAL A 15 7.20 -7.32 -5.94
C VAL A 15 6.22 -6.26 -6.45
N ARG A 16 5.32 -5.76 -5.59
CA ARG A 16 4.39 -4.69 -5.96
C ARG A 16 5.11 -3.36 -6.25
N TYR A 17 6.19 -3.06 -5.54
CA TYR A 17 7.03 -1.90 -5.80
C TYR A 17 7.70 -2.03 -7.18
N ASP A 18 8.33 -3.17 -7.46
CA ASP A 18 9.01 -3.41 -8.75
C ASP A 18 8.03 -3.29 -9.93
N ILE A 19 6.84 -3.90 -9.82
CA ILE A 19 5.77 -3.80 -10.83
C ILE A 19 5.33 -2.35 -11.01
N TRP A 20 5.22 -1.59 -9.92
CA TRP A 20 4.82 -0.19 -10.00
C TRP A 20 5.89 0.67 -10.70
N ILE A 21 7.18 0.46 -10.40
CA ILE A 21 8.28 1.12 -11.10
C ILE A 21 8.26 0.78 -12.60
N GLU A 22 8.04 -0.49 -12.94
CA GLU A 22 7.94 -0.93 -14.34
C GLU A 22 6.74 -0.29 -15.05
N GLN A 23 5.60 -0.16 -14.38
CA GLN A 23 4.43 0.55 -14.91
C GLN A 23 4.72 2.04 -15.16
N VAL A 24 5.39 2.71 -14.23
CA VAL A 24 5.81 4.11 -14.39
C VAL A 24 6.79 4.26 -15.55
N ALA A 25 7.75 3.34 -15.68
CA ALA A 25 8.71 3.32 -16.79
C ALA A 25 8.01 3.16 -18.14
N ASN A 26 7.10 2.18 -18.25
CA ASN A 26 6.35 1.91 -19.48
C ASN A 26 5.42 3.06 -19.86
N ASN A 27 4.73 3.67 -18.90
CA ASN A 27 3.79 4.75 -19.16
C ASN A 27 4.48 6.07 -19.56
N GLU A 28 5.64 6.36 -19.00
CA GLU A 28 6.38 7.59 -19.23
C GLU A 28 7.51 7.44 -20.26
N ASN A 29 7.67 6.24 -20.85
CA ASN A 29 8.78 5.89 -21.75
C ASN A 29 10.15 6.26 -21.15
N LEU A 30 10.34 5.94 -19.87
CA LEU A 30 11.61 6.18 -19.15
C LEU A 30 12.41 4.89 -19.04
N SER A 31 13.72 5.02 -18.84
CA SER A 31 14.52 3.91 -18.32
C SER A 31 14.06 3.54 -16.90
N LEU A 32 14.28 2.29 -16.50
CA LEU A 32 13.95 1.82 -15.15
C LEU A 32 14.58 2.71 -14.06
N ASP A 33 15.85 3.08 -14.22
CA ASP A 33 16.53 4.00 -13.28
C ASP A 33 15.85 5.37 -13.21
N GLY A 34 15.38 5.89 -14.36
CA GLY A 34 14.69 7.18 -14.43
C GLY A 34 13.28 7.14 -13.83
N ALA A 35 12.60 6.00 -13.96
CA ALA A 35 11.29 5.76 -13.34
C ALA A 35 11.42 5.60 -11.82
N GLU A 36 12.45 4.89 -11.37
CA GLU A 36 12.76 4.74 -9.94
C GLU A 36 13.07 6.08 -9.29
N LEU A 37 13.91 6.91 -9.91
CA LEU A 37 14.27 8.23 -9.39
C LEU A 37 13.05 9.16 -9.28
N LEU A 38 12.17 9.11 -10.29
CA LEU A 38 10.90 9.83 -10.27
C LEU A 38 9.98 9.34 -9.14
N ALA A 39 9.79 8.03 -9.03
CA ALA A 39 8.92 7.41 -8.05
C ALA A 39 9.42 7.66 -6.62
N ASN A 40 10.73 7.54 -6.37
CA ASN A 40 11.34 7.81 -5.08
C ASN A 40 11.25 9.28 -4.69
N SER A 41 11.44 10.20 -5.64
CA SER A 41 11.21 11.63 -5.42
C SER A 41 9.76 11.92 -5.01
N PHE A 42 8.80 11.29 -5.69
CA PHE A 42 7.38 11.37 -5.35
C PHE A 42 7.06 10.82 -3.95
N LEU A 43 7.59 9.64 -3.61
CA LEU A 43 7.40 9.02 -2.29
C LEU A 43 7.97 9.90 -1.19
N ASN A 44 9.21 10.39 -1.35
CA ASN A 44 9.84 11.26 -0.37
C ASN A 44 9.03 12.56 -0.16
N GLN A 45 8.47 13.13 -1.22
CA GLN A 45 7.61 14.32 -1.10
C GLN A 45 6.30 14.05 -0.33
N ARG A 46 5.68 12.88 -0.51
CA ARG A 46 4.35 12.59 0.08
C ARG A 46 4.42 11.98 1.47
N VAL A 47 5.40 11.11 1.72
CA VAL A 47 5.52 10.36 2.98
C VAL A 47 6.85 10.55 3.71
N GLY A 48 7.78 11.34 3.16
CA GLY A 48 9.07 11.65 3.79
C GLY A 48 10.10 10.53 3.72
N ASP A 49 9.81 9.48 2.95
CA ASP A 49 10.63 8.28 2.83
C ASP A 49 10.56 7.73 1.40
N ASP A 50 11.57 6.97 0.98
CA ASP A 50 11.75 6.49 -0.40
C ASP A 50 11.85 4.96 -0.50
N GLY A 51 11.92 4.46 -1.74
CA GLY A 51 12.02 3.04 -2.03
C GLY A 51 10.84 2.21 -1.52
N ILE A 52 11.12 0.96 -1.20
CA ILE A 52 10.11 -0.03 -0.80
C ILE A 52 9.40 0.38 0.50
N TYR A 53 10.12 1.02 1.43
CA TYR A 53 9.55 1.45 2.70
C TYR A 53 8.65 2.68 2.52
N GLY A 54 9.09 3.68 1.74
CA GLY A 54 8.23 4.78 1.31
C GLY A 54 6.98 4.30 0.57
N PHE A 55 7.11 3.30 -0.31
CA PHE A 55 5.98 2.68 -1.00
C PHE A 55 4.99 1.99 -0.06
N TYR A 56 5.50 1.24 0.92
CA TYR A 56 4.67 0.62 1.94
C TYR A 56 3.89 1.66 2.76
N LEU A 57 4.56 2.75 3.15
CA LEU A 57 3.95 3.84 3.92
C LEU A 57 2.90 4.60 3.09
N TYR A 58 3.20 4.87 1.82
CA TYR A 58 2.27 5.49 0.89
C TYR A 58 1.01 4.65 0.68
N THR A 59 1.16 3.36 0.39
CA THR A 59 0.02 2.45 0.17
C THR A 59 -0.79 2.17 1.44
N ALA A 60 -0.27 2.48 2.63
CA ALA A 60 -1.02 2.43 3.87
C ALA A 60 -1.94 3.65 4.06
N GLN A 61 -1.59 4.80 3.49
CA GLN A 61 -2.33 6.06 3.64
C GLN A 61 -3.21 6.38 2.43
N PHE A 62 -2.76 6.02 1.22
CA PHE A 62 -3.40 6.36 -0.03
C PHE A 62 -3.80 5.10 -0.82
N PRO A 63 -5.06 5.00 -1.28
CA PRO A 63 -5.52 3.82 -2.02
C PRO A 63 -5.13 3.82 -3.50
N ILE A 64 -4.64 4.95 -4.04
CA ILE A 64 -4.36 5.12 -5.47
C ILE A 64 -2.85 5.26 -5.68
N LEU A 65 -2.28 4.42 -6.54
CA LEU A 65 -0.90 4.51 -6.98
C LEU A 65 -0.83 5.28 -8.31
N PRO A 66 -0.16 6.43 -8.37
CA PRO A 66 -0.01 7.16 -9.61
C PRO A 66 0.97 6.45 -10.52
N ASP A 67 0.59 6.26 -11.78
CA ASP A 67 1.35 5.57 -12.81
C ASP A 67 1.87 6.52 -13.90
N LYS A 68 1.57 7.82 -13.79
CA LYS A 68 1.99 8.88 -14.73
C LYS A 68 2.57 10.08 -13.99
N LYS A 69 3.59 10.73 -14.57
CA LYS A 69 4.20 11.99 -14.07
C LYS A 69 3.18 13.08 -13.84
N VAL A 70 2.21 13.22 -14.75
CA VAL A 70 1.17 14.24 -14.65
C VAL A 70 0.32 14.03 -13.41
N GLN A 71 0.05 12.77 -13.03
CA GLN A 71 -0.69 12.45 -11.81
C GLN A 71 0.18 12.70 -10.57
N MET A 72 1.45 12.30 -10.60
CA MET A 72 2.42 12.55 -9.52
C MET A 72 2.57 14.05 -9.20
N ASN A 73 2.70 14.90 -10.22
CA ASN A 73 2.84 16.35 -10.06
C ASN A 73 1.53 17.09 -9.78
N ASN A 74 0.38 16.56 -10.24
CA ASN A 74 -0.92 17.24 -10.09
C ASN A 74 -1.83 16.59 -9.07
N LEU A 75 -1.34 15.68 -8.21
CA LEU A 75 -2.16 15.02 -7.21
C LEU A 75 -2.87 16.02 -6.29
N ASP A 76 -2.21 17.10 -5.86
CA ASP A 76 -2.88 18.15 -5.06
C ASP A 76 -3.97 18.91 -5.84
N ARG A 77 -3.81 19.04 -7.15
CA ARG A 77 -4.77 19.74 -8.03
C ARG A 77 -5.95 18.84 -8.42
N LEU A 78 -5.68 17.56 -8.65
CA LEU A 78 -6.68 16.50 -8.85
C LEU A 78 -7.47 16.28 -7.57
N GLU A 79 -6.81 16.17 -6.42
CA GLU A 79 -7.44 16.05 -5.11
C GLU A 79 -8.32 17.27 -4.81
N LYS A 80 -7.87 18.50 -5.10
CA LYS A 80 -8.71 19.71 -5.01
C LYS A 80 -9.88 19.73 -6.01
N SER A 81 -9.67 19.32 -7.26
CA SER A 81 -10.70 19.32 -8.31
C SER A 81 -11.77 18.26 -8.07
N VAL A 82 -11.36 17.05 -7.68
CA VAL A 82 -12.27 15.96 -7.33
C VAL A 82 -12.96 16.28 -6.01
N ASN A 83 -12.26 16.86 -5.02
CA ASN A 83 -12.88 17.35 -3.79
C ASN A 83 -13.93 18.42 -4.05
N SER A 84 -13.67 19.42 -4.88
CA SER A 84 -14.66 20.49 -5.07
C SER A 84 -15.92 19.95 -5.78
N LYS A 85 -15.74 19.00 -6.72
CA LYS A 85 -16.87 18.31 -7.37
C LYS A 85 -17.61 17.35 -6.46
N PHE A 86 -16.91 16.61 -5.58
CA PHE A 86 -17.53 15.70 -4.61
C PHE A 86 -18.23 16.45 -3.49
N VAL A 87 -17.64 17.54 -2.98
CA VAL A 87 -18.25 18.40 -1.97
C VAL A 87 -19.50 19.09 -2.53
N SER A 88 -19.49 19.51 -3.81
CA SER A 88 -20.70 20.08 -4.41
C SER A 88 -21.80 19.06 -4.71
N LEU A 89 -21.49 17.77 -4.85
CA LEU A 89 -22.48 16.71 -5.10
C LEU A 89 -23.00 16.04 -3.81
N ILE A 90 -22.15 15.83 -2.81
CA ILE A 90 -22.44 14.97 -1.63
C ILE A 90 -22.43 15.78 -0.32
N GLY A 91 -21.80 16.96 -0.27
CA GLY A 91 -21.77 17.81 0.94
C GLY A 91 -20.98 17.26 2.13
N VAL A 92 -20.38 16.08 2.01
CA VAL A 92 -19.59 15.44 3.08
C VAL A 92 -18.11 15.79 2.92
N PRO A 93 -17.41 16.20 4.00
CA PRO A 93 -15.99 16.53 3.93
C PRO A 93 -15.16 15.32 3.48
N PRO A 94 -14.27 15.49 2.49
CA PRO A 94 -13.50 14.40 1.89
C PRO A 94 -12.55 13.70 2.88
N GLY A 95 -12.11 14.41 3.92
CA GLY A 95 -11.31 13.82 5.00
C GLY A 95 -12.03 12.69 5.75
N VAL A 96 -13.36 12.74 5.88
CA VAL A 96 -14.13 11.71 6.57
C VAL A 96 -14.17 10.41 5.76
N ILE A 97 -14.34 10.52 4.45
CA ILE A 97 -14.39 9.36 3.55
C ILE A 97 -13.02 8.70 3.45
N SER A 98 -11.95 9.48 3.32
CA SER A 98 -10.58 8.97 3.34
C SER A 98 -10.27 8.24 4.66
N TRP A 99 -10.69 8.82 5.80
CA TRP A 99 -10.52 8.21 7.11
C TRP A 99 -11.29 6.88 7.26
N VAL A 100 -12.55 6.82 6.81
CA VAL A 100 -13.36 5.60 6.83
C VAL A 100 -12.76 4.51 5.93
N MET A 101 -12.29 4.88 4.74
CA MET A 101 -11.61 3.93 3.85
C MET A 101 -10.32 3.40 4.48
N SER A 102 -9.49 4.26 5.06
CA SER A 102 -8.26 3.87 5.76
C SER A 102 -8.56 2.93 6.94
N LEU A 103 -9.59 3.24 7.74
CA LEU A 103 -10.05 2.39 8.83
C LEU A 103 -10.47 1.00 8.32
N CYS A 104 -11.22 0.95 7.22
CA CYS A 104 -11.66 -0.30 6.60
C CYS A 104 -10.49 -1.18 6.16
N PHE A 105 -9.47 -0.59 5.52
CA PHE A 105 -8.24 -1.30 5.15
C PHE A 105 -7.49 -1.84 6.36
N TRP A 106 -7.42 -1.07 7.45
CA TRP A 106 -6.80 -1.52 8.70
C TRP A 106 -7.55 -2.67 9.36
N VAL A 107 -8.88 -2.64 9.38
CA VAL A 107 -9.72 -3.72 9.92
C VAL A 107 -9.48 -5.02 9.16
N ILE A 108 -9.45 -4.97 7.82
CA ILE A 108 -9.17 -6.14 6.99
C ILE A 108 -7.79 -6.73 7.31
N ARG A 109 -6.76 -5.88 7.45
CA ARG A 109 -5.42 -6.34 7.82
C ARG A 109 -5.39 -7.01 9.20
N ILE A 110 -6.06 -6.43 10.20
CA ILE A 110 -6.17 -7.02 11.54
C ILE A 110 -6.89 -8.36 11.47
N PHE A 111 -7.97 -8.46 10.70
CA PHE A 111 -8.71 -9.71 10.54
C PHE A 111 -7.83 -10.83 9.97
N TYR A 112 -7.12 -10.58 8.88
CA TYR A 112 -6.20 -11.57 8.31
C TYR A 112 -5.05 -11.94 9.26
N PHE A 113 -4.53 -10.97 10.02
CA PHE A 113 -3.53 -11.23 11.04
C PHE A 113 -4.05 -12.18 12.13
N VAL A 114 -5.27 -11.97 12.62
CA VAL A 114 -5.91 -12.86 13.62
C VAL A 114 -6.09 -14.26 13.05
N VAL A 115 -6.59 -14.40 11.81
CA VAL A 115 -6.73 -15.70 11.15
C VAL A 115 -5.38 -16.41 11.04
N ALA A 116 -4.33 -15.71 10.62
CA ALA A 116 -2.99 -16.29 10.51
C ALA A 116 -2.47 -16.77 11.88
N VAL A 117 -2.67 -16.00 12.94
CA VAL A 117 -2.27 -16.37 14.32
C VAL A 117 -3.03 -17.62 14.78
N VAL A 118 -4.35 -17.65 14.63
CA VAL A 118 -5.19 -18.78 15.05
C VAL A 118 -4.79 -20.05 14.30
N THR A 119 -4.69 -19.99 12.97
CA THR A 119 -4.28 -21.13 12.13
C THR A 119 -2.90 -21.64 12.52
N THR A 120 -1.95 -20.73 12.77
CA THR A 120 -0.59 -21.11 13.18
C THR A 120 -0.58 -21.78 14.55
N VAL A 121 -1.33 -21.25 15.53
CA VAL A 121 -1.42 -21.85 16.87
C VAL A 121 -2.12 -23.21 16.82
N ALA A 122 -3.20 -23.35 16.04
CA ALA A 122 -3.93 -24.59 15.89
C ALA A 122 -3.06 -25.70 15.29
N HIS A 123 -2.41 -25.43 14.15
CA HIS A 123 -1.52 -26.41 13.52
C HIS A 123 -0.26 -26.70 14.35
N PHE A 124 0.27 -25.72 15.08
CA PHE A 124 1.40 -25.98 15.98
C PHE A 124 1.01 -26.89 17.15
N ARG A 125 -0.22 -26.74 17.70
CA ARG A 125 -0.75 -27.65 18.72
C ARG A 125 -0.98 -29.07 18.19
N GLU A 126 -1.48 -29.21 16.96
CA GLU A 126 -1.58 -30.51 16.30
C GLU A 126 -0.20 -31.14 16.07
N GLY A 127 0.77 -30.37 15.56
CA GLY A 127 2.14 -30.84 15.37
C GLY A 127 2.79 -31.33 16.66
N LEU A 128 2.62 -30.61 17.78
CA LEU A 128 3.11 -31.05 19.09
C LEU A 128 2.39 -32.28 19.65
N ARG A 129 1.11 -32.47 19.31
CA ARG A 129 0.35 -33.66 19.70
C ARG A 129 0.83 -34.91 18.96
N ILE A 130 1.19 -34.78 17.68
CA ILE A 130 1.70 -35.90 16.86
C ILE A 130 3.11 -36.32 17.33
N VAL A 131 3.97 -35.38 17.72
CA VAL A 131 5.34 -35.67 18.18
C VAL A 131 5.39 -36.28 19.60
N LYS A 132 4.33 -36.10 20.41
CA LYS A 132 4.22 -36.69 21.76
C LYS A 132 3.61 -38.11 21.79
N CYS A 133 3.19 -38.66 20.65
CA CYS A 133 2.76 -40.05 20.52
C CYS A 133 3.91 -40.95 20.09
#